data_AF-A0A951GCY4-F1
#
_entry.id   AF-A0A951GCY4-F1
#
_cell.length_a   1.000
_cell.length_b   1.000
_cell.length_c   1.000
_cell.angle_alpha   90.00
_cell.angle_beta   90.00
_cell.angle_gamma   90.00
#
_symmetry.space_group_name_H-M   'P 1'
#
loop_
_entity.id
_entity.type
_entity.pdbx_description
1 polymer ?
#
loop_
_entity_poly.entity_id
_entity_poly.type
_entity_poly.pdbx_seq_one_letter_code
_entity_poly.pdbx_strand_id
1 'polypeptide(L)'
;ETYRGFKDHVATGRHMTPEEVEAVAKGRVWSGEDAKARGLVDELGGYSVALRLAREVASLPADAPFTLTVFPREETLPELLYNRLSGKDREREDGSVTSGSIERSLKAAQPLLRRLEMLLDAPGVLMMPSIGLR
;
A
#
# COMPACT_ATOMS: atom_id res chain seq x y z
N GLU A 1 26.19 7.50 1.52
CA GLU A 1 25.21 7.90 0.48
C GLU A 1 23.89 8.37 1.06
N THR A 2 23.27 7.61 1.96
CA THR A 2 21.93 7.87 2.50
C THR A 2 21.73 9.26 3.11
N TYR A 3 22.67 9.75 3.93
CA TYR A 3 22.55 11.09 4.55
C TYR A 3 22.64 12.24 3.55
N ARG A 4 23.54 12.11 2.56
CA ARG A 4 23.67 13.11 1.49
C ARG A 4 22.40 13.16 0.65
N GLY A 5 21.90 12.00 0.22
CA GLY A 5 20.63 11.92 -0.53
C GLY A 5 19.45 12.51 0.25
N PHE A 6 19.36 12.25 1.56
CA PHE A 6 18.35 12.90 2.41
C PHE A 6 18.44 14.43 2.36
N LYS A 7 19.63 15.00 2.55
CA LYS A 7 19.83 16.45 2.50
C LYS A 7 19.49 17.04 1.13
N ASP A 8 19.85 16.35 0.05
CA ASP A 8 19.56 16.80 -1.31
C ASP A 8 18.04 16.85 -1.57
N HIS A 9 17.30 15.85 -1.08
CA HIS A 9 15.84 15.85 -1.13
C HIS A 9 15.22 17.00 -0.34
N VAL A 10 15.71 17.27 0.87
CA VAL A 10 15.22 18.39 1.70
C VAL A 10 15.52 19.73 1.05
N ALA A 11 16.74 19.92 0.54
CA ALA A 11 17.15 21.15 -0.16
C ALA A 11 16.24 21.42 -1.36
N THR A 12 16.01 20.39 -2.18
CA THR A 12 15.13 20.49 -3.36
C THR A 12 13.67 20.76 -2.97
N GLY A 13 13.14 20.01 -2.00
CA GLY A 13 11.73 20.10 -1.60
C GLY A 13 11.38 21.37 -0.82
N ARG A 14 12.35 21.99 -0.14
CA ARG A 14 12.17 23.22 0.64
C ARG A 14 12.77 24.47 -0.03
N HIS A 15 13.36 24.31 -1.22
CA HIS A 15 14.05 25.38 -1.92
C HIS A 15 15.13 26.06 -1.05
N MET A 16 15.84 25.28 -0.23
CA MET A 16 16.90 25.75 0.66
C MET A 16 18.28 25.48 0.07
N THR A 17 19.27 26.29 0.45
CA THR A 17 20.66 26.00 0.09
C THR A 17 21.20 24.81 0.90
N PRO A 18 22.24 24.12 0.40
CA PRO A 18 22.89 23.04 1.15
C PRO A 18 23.39 23.50 2.54
N GLU A 19 23.83 24.75 2.66
CA GLU A 19 24.30 25.36 3.91
C GLU A 19 23.16 25.56 4.91
N GLU A 20 22.00 26.04 4.45
CA GLU A 20 20.79 26.20 5.27
C GLU A 20 20.32 24.85 5.79
N VAL A 21 20.27 23.83 4.92
CA VAL A 21 19.91 22.46 5.30
C VAL A 21 20.91 21.90 6.31
N GLU A 22 22.21 22.12 6.13
CA GLU A 22 23.23 21.64 7.07
C GLU A 22 23.11 22.31 8.45
N ALA A 23 22.67 23.58 8.52
CA ALA A 23 22.46 24.29 9.77
C ALA A 23 21.28 23.73 10.59
N VAL A 24 20.23 23.25 9.91
CA VAL A 24 19.03 22.68 10.55
C VAL A 24 19.04 21.15 10.67
N ALA A 25 19.97 20.48 9.97
CA ALA A 25 20.19 19.03 10.02
C ALA A 25 20.98 18.62 11.29
N LYS A 26 21.65 17.44 11.24
CA LYS A 26 22.46 16.83 12.33
C LYS A 26 21.68 16.05 13.40
N GLY A 27 20.52 15.51 13.06
CA GLY A 27 19.76 14.61 13.95
C GLY A 27 19.08 15.30 15.13
N ARG A 28 18.98 16.64 15.11
CA ARG A 28 18.20 17.40 16.07
C ARG A 28 16.71 17.22 15.79
N VAL A 29 15.93 17.01 16.85
CA VAL A 29 14.46 17.02 16.79
C VAL A 29 13.97 18.45 16.96
N TRP A 30 13.04 18.86 16.11
CA TRP A 30 12.40 20.18 16.16
C TRP A 30 10.96 20.05 16.61
N SER A 31 10.49 21.02 17.42
CA SER A 31 9.06 21.18 17.65
C SER A 31 8.38 21.64 16.35
N GLY A 32 7.05 21.48 16.23
CA GLY A 32 6.33 21.95 15.06
C GLY A 32 6.52 23.46 14.83
N GLU A 33 6.44 24.25 15.89
CA GLU A 33 6.66 25.71 15.86
C GLU A 33 8.07 26.06 15.41
N ASP A 34 9.08 25.40 15.96
CA ASP A 34 10.48 25.57 15.57
C ASP A 34 10.74 25.18 14.12
N ALA A 35 10.09 24.10 13.66
CA ALA A 35 10.19 23.64 12.29
C ALA A 35 9.57 24.66 11.33
N LYS A 36 8.43 25.27 11.68
CA LYS A 36 7.81 26.33 10.87
C LYS A 36 8.69 27.57 10.80
N ALA A 37 9.25 28.00 11.94
CA ALA A 37 10.18 29.14 11.98
C ALA A 37 11.45 28.93 11.13
N ARG A 38 11.84 27.67 10.89
CA ARG A 38 13.00 27.29 10.09
C ARG A 38 12.64 26.88 8.65
N GLY A 39 11.38 27.02 8.23
CA GLY A 39 10.93 26.65 6.88
C GLY A 39 10.90 25.15 6.60
N LEU A 40 10.96 24.30 7.64
CA LEU A 40 10.91 22.85 7.50
C LEU A 40 9.47 22.33 7.33
N VAL A 41 8.47 23.11 7.72
CA VAL A 41 7.04 22.85 7.49
C VAL A 41 6.36 24.15 7.05
N ASP A 42 5.32 24.02 6.24
CA ASP A 42 4.62 25.17 5.66
C ASP A 42 3.56 25.72 6.63
N GLU A 43 2.81 24.83 7.28
CA GLU A 43 1.70 25.21 8.14
C GLU A 43 1.60 24.36 9.41
N LEU A 44 1.06 24.99 10.47
CA LEU A 44 0.79 24.32 11.74
C LEU A 44 -0.69 23.95 11.81
N GLY A 45 -0.95 22.71 12.22
CA GLY A 45 -2.31 22.23 12.39
C GLY A 45 -2.37 20.72 12.46
N GLY A 46 -3.60 20.21 12.52
CA GLY A 46 -3.88 18.79 12.47
C GLY A 46 -4.43 18.36 11.11
N TYR A 47 -5.06 17.18 11.12
CA TYR A 47 -5.67 16.57 9.95
C TYR A 47 -6.67 17.48 9.22
N SER A 48 -7.51 18.23 9.95
CA SER A 48 -8.50 19.13 9.36
C SER A 48 -7.87 20.26 8.53
N VAL A 49 -6.73 20.81 8.99
CA VAL A 49 -5.97 21.84 8.26
C VAL A 49 -5.32 21.24 7.02
N ALA A 50 -4.70 20.06 7.15
CA ALA A 50 -4.10 19.35 6.02
C ALA A 50 -5.13 19.02 4.93
N LEU A 51 -6.33 18.56 5.31
CA LEU A 51 -7.42 18.25 4.38
C LEU A 51 -7.91 19.51 3.65
N ARG A 52 -8.06 20.62 4.37
CA ARG A 52 -8.44 21.91 3.78
C ARG A 52 -7.41 22.36 2.74
N LEU A 53 -6.13 22.38 3.11
CA LEU A 53 -5.05 22.79 2.20
C LEU A 53 -4.96 21.85 0.98
N ALA A 54 -5.11 20.54 1.17
CA ALA A 54 -5.10 19.58 0.07
C ALA A 54 -6.25 19.84 -0.92
N ARG A 55 -7.45 20.17 -0.44
CA ARG A 55 -8.59 20.56 -1.29
C ARG A 55 -8.35 21.86 -2.03
N GLU A 56 -7.75 22.85 -1.38
CA GLU A 56 -7.39 24.13 -1.99
C GLU A 56 -6.39 23.93 -3.14
N VAL A 57 -5.33 23.15 -2.92
CA VAL A 57 -4.33 22.81 -3.94
C VAL A 57 -4.95 22.00 -5.09
N ALA A 58 -5.90 21.10 -4.78
CA ALA A 58 -6.62 20.31 -5.78
C ALA A 58 -7.78 21.08 -6.46
N SER A 59 -8.03 22.34 -6.11
CA SER A 59 -9.17 23.14 -6.60
C SER A 59 -10.54 22.46 -6.40
N LEU A 60 -10.73 21.78 -5.27
CA LEU A 60 -11.96 21.09 -4.93
C LEU A 60 -12.84 21.91 -3.98
N PRO A 61 -14.18 21.76 -4.03
CA PRO A 61 -15.09 22.34 -3.03
C PRO A 61 -14.77 21.91 -1.60
N ALA A 62 -15.09 22.77 -0.62
CA ALA A 62 -14.84 22.52 0.80
C ALA A 62 -15.61 21.32 1.37
N ASP A 63 -16.70 20.92 0.72
CA ASP A 63 -17.57 19.80 1.08
C ASP A 63 -17.39 18.59 0.14
N ALA A 64 -16.40 18.63 -0.77
CA ALA A 64 -16.16 17.56 -1.71
C ALA A 64 -15.99 16.20 -0.98
N PRO A 65 -16.76 15.17 -1.37
CA PRO A 65 -16.65 13.86 -0.74
C PRO A 65 -15.26 13.28 -1.00
N PHE A 66 -14.69 12.62 0.01
CA PHE A 66 -13.42 11.93 -0.11
C PHE A 66 -13.50 10.57 0.60
N THR A 67 -12.71 9.62 0.10
CA THR A 67 -12.53 8.30 0.73
C THR A 67 -11.10 8.21 1.22
N LEU A 68 -10.92 7.94 2.52
CA LEU A 68 -9.59 7.69 3.07
C LEU A 68 -9.12 6.30 2.62
N THR A 69 -8.06 6.26 1.82
CA THR A 69 -7.40 5.01 1.42
C THR A 69 -6.03 4.93 2.09
N VAL A 70 -5.80 3.87 2.85
CA VAL A 70 -4.52 3.62 3.53
C VAL A 70 -3.63 2.79 2.61
N PHE A 71 -2.35 3.17 2.54
CA PHE A 71 -1.33 2.47 1.77
C PHE A 71 -0.19 1.99 2.68
N PRO A 72 0.53 0.91 2.30
CA PRO A 72 0.27 0.04 1.14
C PRO A 72 -1.01 -0.80 1.32
N ARG A 73 -1.71 -1.09 0.22
CA ARG A 73 -2.86 -2.00 0.26
C ARG A 73 -2.33 -3.40 0.54
N GLU A 74 -2.81 -4.04 1.60
CA GLU A 74 -2.53 -5.45 1.84
C GLU A 74 -3.11 -6.27 0.67
N GLU A 75 -2.26 -7.07 0.04
CA GLU A 75 -2.72 -7.98 -1.02
C GLU A 75 -3.70 -8.98 -0.40
N THR A 76 -4.88 -9.10 -0.99
CA THR A 76 -5.87 -10.07 -0.51
C THR A 76 -5.39 -11.50 -0.80
N LEU A 77 -5.88 -12.50 -0.04
CA LEU A 77 -5.51 -13.91 -0.26
C LEU A 77 -5.70 -14.39 -1.72
N PRO A 78 -6.80 -14.02 -2.44
CA PRO A 78 -6.93 -14.35 -3.85
C PRO A 78 -5.92 -13.62 -4.75
N GLU A 79 -5.59 -12.36 -4.45
CA GLU A 79 -4.56 -11.60 -5.19
C GLU A 79 -3.17 -12.20 -4.99
N LEU A 80 -2.82 -12.61 -3.78
CA LEU A 80 -1.58 -13.34 -3.48
C LEU A 80 -1.50 -14.66 -4.25
N LEU A 81 -2.60 -15.43 -4.26
CA LEU A 81 -2.66 -16.69 -5.01
C LEU A 81 -2.55 -16.46 -6.52
N TYR A 82 -3.28 -15.48 -7.06
CA TYR A 82 -3.23 -15.10 -8.47
C TYR A 82 -1.84 -14.61 -8.88
N ASN A 83 -1.19 -13.76 -8.09
CA ASN A 83 0.15 -13.26 -8.37
C ASN A 83 1.19 -14.40 -8.38
N ARG A 84 1.05 -15.35 -7.46
CA ARG A 84 1.92 -16.54 -7.38
C ARG A 84 1.69 -17.52 -8.53
N LEU A 85 0.43 -17.75 -8.94
CA LEU A 85 0.07 -18.66 -10.03
C LEU A 85 0.33 -18.06 -11.41
N SER A 86 0.07 -16.76 -11.59
CA SER A 86 0.26 -16.03 -12.85
C SER A 86 1.73 -15.69 -13.11
N GLY A 87 2.63 -16.07 -12.21
CA GLY A 87 4.07 -15.86 -12.38
C GLY A 87 4.49 -14.40 -12.37
N LYS A 88 3.67 -13.50 -11.81
CA LYS A 88 3.97 -12.06 -11.70
C LYS A 88 5.14 -11.79 -10.76
N ASP A 89 5.46 -12.75 -9.88
CA ASP A 89 6.66 -12.74 -9.05
C ASP A 89 7.95 -13.15 -9.78
N ARG A 90 7.90 -13.55 -11.07
CA ARG A 90 9.11 -13.98 -11.82
C ARG A 90 10.06 -12.84 -12.19
N GLU A 91 9.62 -11.58 -12.12
CA GLU A 91 10.45 -10.41 -12.46
C GLU A 91 11.23 -9.83 -11.26
N ARG A 92 11.02 -10.35 -10.04
CA ARG A 92 11.86 -10.05 -8.86
C ARG A 92 12.79 -11.24 -8.63
N GLU A 93 14.06 -11.07 -8.96
CA GLU A 93 15.07 -12.13 -9.06
C GLU A 93 15.25 -13.04 -7.83
N ASP A 94 15.57 -14.29 -8.16
CA ASP A 94 16.46 -15.25 -7.47
C ASP A 94 15.83 -16.43 -6.68
N GLY A 95 16.11 -17.67 -7.13
CA GLY A 95 15.96 -18.90 -6.34
C GLY A 95 14.75 -19.83 -6.62
N SER A 96 14.77 -20.54 -7.75
CA SER A 96 14.28 -21.92 -7.96
C SER A 96 12.95 -22.41 -7.29
N VAL A 97 11.86 -22.45 -8.08
CA VAL A 97 10.99 -23.65 -8.14
C VAL A 97 10.67 -23.89 -9.61
N THR A 98 11.34 -24.86 -10.22
CA THR A 98 11.07 -25.29 -11.60
C THR A 98 9.62 -25.77 -11.71
N SER A 99 8.92 -25.36 -12.77
CA SER A 99 7.52 -25.69 -13.06
C SER A 99 7.19 -27.19 -12.92
N GLY A 100 8.17 -28.07 -13.11
CA GLY A 100 8.01 -29.52 -12.90
C GLY A 100 7.71 -29.96 -11.45
N SER A 101 8.08 -29.17 -10.43
CA SER A 101 7.76 -29.50 -9.03
C SER A 101 6.32 -29.16 -8.67
N ILE A 102 5.75 -28.12 -9.28
CA ILE A 102 4.33 -27.77 -9.15
C ILE A 102 3.49 -28.79 -9.92
N GLU A 103 3.88 -29.19 -11.13
CA GLU A 103 3.16 -30.23 -11.89
C GLU A 103 3.11 -31.57 -11.15
N ARG A 104 4.21 -31.96 -10.49
CA ARG A 104 4.25 -33.18 -9.66
C ARG A 104 3.34 -33.07 -8.44
N SER A 105 3.37 -31.93 -7.75
CA SER A 105 2.55 -31.71 -6.56
C SER A 105 1.06 -31.59 -6.91
N LEU A 106 0.74 -30.98 -8.05
CA LEU A 106 -0.62 -30.85 -8.57
C LEU A 106 -1.18 -32.19 -9.04
N LYS A 107 -0.36 -33.03 -9.71
CA LYS A 107 -0.71 -34.43 -9.99
C LYS A 107 -0.90 -35.25 -8.72
N ALA A 108 -0.04 -35.08 -7.72
CA ALA A 108 -0.17 -35.79 -6.45
C ALA A 108 -1.44 -35.39 -5.69
N ALA A 109 -1.88 -34.13 -5.83
CA ALA A 109 -3.11 -33.61 -5.24
C ALA A 109 -4.38 -33.87 -6.10
N GLN A 110 -4.25 -34.41 -7.32
CA GLN A 110 -5.41 -34.74 -8.19
C GLN A 110 -6.53 -35.53 -7.50
N PRO A 111 -6.28 -36.59 -6.71
CA PRO A 111 -7.37 -37.32 -6.08
C PRO A 111 -8.12 -36.49 -5.03
N LEU A 112 -7.45 -35.50 -4.41
CA LEU A 112 -8.08 -34.57 -3.48
C LEU A 112 -8.86 -33.48 -4.21
N LEU A 113 -8.30 -32.96 -5.31
CA LEU A 113 -8.99 -32.00 -6.17
C LEU A 113 -10.25 -32.60 -6.80
N ARG A 114 -10.19 -33.86 -7.25
CA ARG A 114 -11.37 -34.59 -7.78
C ARG A 114 -12.43 -34.83 -6.71
N ARG A 115 -12.03 -34.95 -5.43
CA ARG A 115 -12.96 -35.01 -4.28
C ARG A 115 -13.58 -33.65 -3.97
N LEU A 116 -12.82 -32.58 -4.11
CA LEU A 116 -13.31 -31.22 -3.98
C LEU A 116 -14.25 -30.86 -5.15
N GLU A 117 -13.93 -31.30 -6.36
CA GLU A 117 -14.77 -31.22 -7.55
C GLU A 117 -16.09 -31.96 -7.33
N MET A 118 -16.09 -33.19 -6.80
CA MET A 118 -17.34 -33.88 -6.45
C MET A 118 -18.15 -33.20 -5.34
N LEU A 119 -17.49 -32.49 -4.41
CA LEU A 119 -18.17 -31.71 -3.38
C LEU A 119 -18.78 -30.42 -3.94
N LEU A 120 -18.18 -29.85 -4.99
CA LEU A 120 -18.63 -28.63 -5.67
C LEU A 120 -19.58 -28.91 -6.85
N ASP A 121 -19.52 -30.12 -7.43
CA ASP A 121 -20.30 -30.59 -8.58
C ASP A 121 -21.47 -31.52 -8.16
N ALA A 122 -21.93 -31.40 -6.92
CA ALA A 122 -23.20 -32.00 -6.54
C ALA A 122 -24.34 -31.28 -7.32
N PRO A 123 -25.10 -31.99 -8.19
CA PRO A 123 -26.25 -31.38 -8.87
C PRO A 123 -27.37 -31.21 -7.85
N GLY A 124 -27.40 -30.07 -7.19
CA GLY A 124 -28.36 -29.81 -6.12
C GLY A 124 -27.91 -28.66 -5.23
N VAL A 125 -28.01 -27.45 -5.75
CA VAL A 125 -27.92 -26.21 -4.96
C VAL A 125 -28.87 -26.32 -3.75
N LEU A 126 -28.33 -26.48 -2.54
CA LEU A 126 -29.08 -26.20 -1.32
C LEU A 126 -29.03 -24.69 -1.08
N MET A 127 -29.90 -23.95 -1.76
CA MET A 127 -30.20 -22.58 -1.35
C MET A 127 -30.95 -22.64 -0.02
N MET A 128 -30.45 -21.96 1.01
CA MET A 128 -31.27 -21.64 2.19
C MET A 128 -32.48 -20.80 1.73
N PRO A 129 -33.71 -21.10 2.17
CA PRO A 129 -34.79 -20.13 2.02
C PRO A 129 -34.45 -18.91 2.87
N SER A 130 -34.69 -17.72 2.32
CA SER A 130 -34.54 -16.47 3.06
C SER A 130 -35.50 -16.46 4.26
N ILE A 131 -34.93 -16.40 5.47
CA ILE A 131 -35.70 -16.04 6.66
C ILE A 131 -36.06 -14.57 6.51
N GLY A 132 -37.31 -14.30 6.14
CA GLY A 132 -37.91 -12.98 6.25
C GLY A 132 -38.11 -12.66 7.73
N LEU A 133 -37.24 -11.82 8.27
CA LEU A 133 -37.48 -11.17 9.56
C LEU A 133 -38.42 -9.98 9.33
N ARG A 134 -39.65 -10.11 9.84
CA ARG A 134 -40.47 -8.97 10.28
C ARG A 134 -40.17 -8.71 11.75
#